data_AF-A0A820NRV8-F1
#
_entry.id   AF-A0A820NRV8-F1
#
_cell.length_a   1.000
_cell.length_b   1.000
_cell.length_c   1.000
_cell.angle_alpha   90.00
_cell.angle_beta   90.00
_cell.angle_gamma   90.00
#
_symmetry.space_group_name_H-M   'P 1'
#
loop_
_entity.id
_entity.type
_entity.pdbx_description
1 polymer ?
#
loop_
_entity_poly.entity_id
_entity_poly.type
_entity_poly.pdbx_seq_one_letter_code
_entity_poly.pdbx_strand_id
1 'polypeptide(L)'
;MSMWYSIGTIMGYGADFHVQTAAERLLTIGLYLLSLVLVATYTANLASDLTISKSKDSISGIDDIKNGKISFSRIGILIEASVEDYYLREVSEG
;
A
#
# COMPACT_ATOMS: atom_id res chain seq x y z
N MET A 1 10.16 3.18 37.82
CA MET A 1 10.30 1.77 37.41
C MET A 1 9.15 1.25 36.54
N SER A 2 7.90 1.67 36.73
CA SER A 2 6.77 1.17 35.92
C SER A 2 6.67 1.77 34.50
N MET A 3 7.03 3.05 34.29
CA MET A 3 6.94 3.68 32.95
C MET A 3 7.87 3.06 31.90
N TRP A 4 9.09 2.67 32.32
CA TRP A 4 10.05 1.99 31.45
C TRP A 4 9.60 0.56 31.08
N TYR A 5 8.91 -0.11 32.00
CA TYR A 5 8.30 -1.41 31.74
C TYR A 5 7.17 -1.31 30.70
N SER A 6 6.29 -0.32 30.84
CA SER A 6 5.22 -0.07 29.86
C SER A 6 5.79 0.33 28.49
N ILE A 7 6.87 1.11 28.43
CA ILE A 7 7.49 1.49 27.15
C ILE A 7 8.16 0.29 26.46
N GLY A 8 8.85 -0.58 27.22
CA GLY A 8 9.50 -1.77 26.69
C GLY A 8 8.51 -2.82 26.19
N THR A 9 7.44 -3.06 26.94
CA THR A 9 6.36 -3.99 26.55
C THR A 9 5.62 -3.53 25.30
N ILE A 10 5.43 -2.22 25.11
CA ILE A 10 4.85 -1.66 23.88
C ILE A 10 5.84 -1.76 22.71
N MET A 11 7.13 -1.49 22.91
CA MET A 11 8.12 -1.53 21.81
C MET A 11 8.61 -2.93 21.45
N GLY A 12 8.13 -3.99 22.13
CA GLY A 12 8.53 -5.38 21.85
C GLY A 12 9.93 -5.75 22.34
N TYR A 13 10.67 -4.80 22.92
CA TYR A 13 11.88 -5.06 23.69
C TYR A 13 11.44 -5.54 25.07
N GLY A 14 11.37 -6.87 25.24
CA GLY A 14 11.02 -7.50 26.52
C GLY A 14 11.85 -6.89 27.64
N ALA A 15 11.23 -6.05 28.46
CA ALA A 15 11.89 -5.47 29.60
C ALA A 15 12.10 -6.62 30.61
N ASP A 16 13.35 -6.84 31.03
CA ASP A 16 13.78 -7.92 31.93
C ASP A 16 13.23 -7.70 33.37
N PHE A 17 11.90 -7.70 33.50
CA PHE A 17 11.19 -7.55 34.76
C PHE A 17 10.17 -8.68 34.85
N HIS A 18 10.40 -9.57 35.81
CA HIS A 18 9.49 -10.66 36.11
C HIS A 18 8.24 -10.09 36.80
N VAL A 19 7.11 -10.18 36.10
CA VAL A 19 5.80 -9.77 36.61
C VAL A 19 5.38 -10.72 37.73
N GLN A 20 5.25 -10.20 38.96
CA GLN A 20 4.99 -11.04 40.14
C GLN A 20 3.49 -11.21 40.41
N THR A 21 2.64 -10.29 39.93
CA THR A 21 1.20 -10.28 40.24
C THR A 21 0.33 -10.67 39.03
N ALA A 22 -0.84 -11.28 39.30
CA ALA A 22 -1.76 -11.74 38.25
C ALA A 22 -2.34 -10.58 37.40
N ALA A 23 -2.62 -9.43 38.03
CA ALA A 23 -3.16 -8.25 37.36
C ALA A 23 -2.18 -7.65 36.35
N GLU A 24 -0.89 -7.58 36.70
CA GLU A 24 0.15 -7.07 35.81
C GLU A 24 0.39 -7.98 34.61
N ARG A 25 0.21 -9.31 34.74
CA ARG A 25 0.31 -10.25 33.60
C ARG A 25 -0.78 -9.98 32.56
N LEU A 26 -2.02 -9.79 33.00
CA LEU A 26 -3.13 -9.43 32.11
C LEU A 26 -2.89 -8.09 31.42
N LEU A 27 -2.40 -7.09 32.17
CA LEU A 27 -2.09 -5.78 31.61
C LEU A 27 -0.97 -5.85 30.57
N THR A 28 0.06 -6.66 30.82
CA THR A 28 1.17 -6.90 29.87
C THR A 28 0.69 -7.56 28.59
N ILE A 29 -0.18 -8.57 28.68
CA ILE A 29 -0.77 -9.24 27.52
C ILE A 29 -1.62 -8.25 26.70
N GLY A 30 -2.42 -7.42 27.37
CA GLY A 30 -3.22 -6.39 26.72
C GLY A 30 -2.37 -5.34 25.99
N LEU A 31 -1.29 -4.86 26.63
CA LEU A 31 -0.34 -3.92 26.02
C LEU A 31 0.42 -4.54 24.85
N TYR A 32 0.79 -5.83 24.95
CA TYR A 32 1.45 -6.55 23.87
C TYR A 32 0.53 -6.74 22.66
N LEU A 33 -0.74 -7.10 22.89
CA LEU A 33 -1.75 -7.16 21.83
C LEU A 33 -1.98 -5.80 21.18
N LEU A 34 -2.08 -4.73 21.97
CA LEU A 34 -2.22 -3.36 21.47
C LEU A 34 -1.03 -2.98 20.57
N SER A 35 0.19 -3.29 21.00
CA SER A 35 1.41 -3.06 20.21
C SER A 35 1.37 -3.80 18.87
N LEU A 36 1.00 -5.08 18.87
CA LEU A 36 0.93 -5.89 17.66
C LEU A 36 -0.08 -5.32 16.66
N VAL A 37 -1.24 -4.85 17.13
CA VAL A 37 -2.26 -4.21 16.29
C VAL A 37 -1.75 -2.88 15.71
N LEU A 38 -1.03 -2.07 16.50
CA LEU A 38 -0.46 -0.80 16.02
C LEU A 38 0.56 -1.02 14.90
N VAL A 39 1.49 -1.97 15.09
CA VAL A 39 2.49 -2.31 14.07
C VAL A 39 1.82 -2.87 12.82
N ALA A 40 0.86 -3.80 12.99
CA ALA A 40 0.13 -4.38 11.87
C ALA A 40 -0.63 -3.32 11.06
N THR A 41 -1.28 -2.37 11.73
CA THR A 41 -2.02 -1.28 11.07
C THR A 41 -1.08 -0.34 10.31
N TYR A 42 0.07 0.01 10.90
CA TYR A 42 1.08 0.82 10.21
C TYR A 42 1.64 0.11 8.99
N THR A 43 1.98 -1.18 9.09
CA THR A 43 2.45 -1.99 7.96
C THR A 43 1.36 -2.14 6.89
N ALA A 44 0.10 -2.30 7.26
CA ALA A 44 -1.03 -2.40 6.34
C ALA A 44 -1.26 -1.09 5.57
N ASN A 45 -1.25 0.05 6.27
CA ASN A 45 -1.39 1.36 5.64
C ASN A 45 -0.23 1.64 4.68
N LEU A 46 1.01 1.35 5.10
CA LEU A 46 2.18 1.48 4.24
C LEU A 46 2.11 0.56 3.00
N ALA A 47 1.68 -0.70 3.18
CA ALA A 47 1.53 -1.65 2.08
C ALA A 47 0.39 -1.25 1.13
N SER A 48 -0.69 -0.67 1.65
CA SER A 48 -1.78 -0.12 0.86
C SER A 48 -1.27 1.02 -0.01
N ASP A 49 -0.51 1.97 0.56
CA ASP A 49 0.08 3.07 -0.21
C ASP A 49 1.02 2.56 -1.30
N LEU A 50 1.87 1.57 -0.97
CA LEU A 50 2.78 0.97 -1.94
C LEU A 50 2.04 0.26 -3.08
N THR A 51 0.92 -0.42 -2.78
CA THR A 51 0.12 -1.13 -3.79
C THR A 51 -0.70 -0.16 -4.65
N ILE A 52 -1.27 0.88 -4.05
CA ILE A 52 -2.02 1.92 -4.77
C ILE A 52 -1.11 2.66 -5.76
N SER A 53 0.15 2.93 -5.38
CA SER A 53 1.10 3.61 -6.27
C SER A 53 1.41 2.82 -7.56
N LYS A 54 1.38 1.48 -7.51
CA LYS A 54 1.63 0.62 -8.68
C LYS A 54 0.38 0.27 -9.50
N SER A 55 -0.83 0.37 -8.94
CA SER A 55 -2.05 -0.09 -9.61
C SER A 55 -2.71 0.93 -10.55
N LYS A 56 -2.23 2.18 -10.61
CA LYS A 56 -2.87 3.25 -11.41
C LYS A 56 -2.69 3.13 -12.93
N ASP A 57 -1.80 2.27 -13.40
CA ASP A 57 -1.48 2.10 -14.84
C ASP A 57 -2.36 1.05 -15.56
N SER A 58 -3.49 0.64 -14.99
CA SER A 58 -4.42 -0.24 -15.72
C SER A 58 -5.22 0.55 -16.76
N ILE A 59 -5.01 0.23 -18.04
CA ILE A 59 -5.75 0.79 -19.18
C ILE A 59 -7.15 0.17 -19.18
N SER A 60 -8.19 0.99 -19.01
CA SER A 60 -9.57 0.48 -19.00
C SER A 60 -10.21 0.44 -20.40
N GLY A 61 -9.68 1.17 -21.37
CA GLY A 61 -10.24 1.24 -22.73
C GLY A 61 -9.52 2.22 -23.66
N ILE A 62 -10.04 2.34 -24.88
CA ILE A 62 -9.52 3.25 -25.93
C ILE A 62 -9.66 4.72 -25.51
N ASP A 63 -10.65 5.05 -24.68
CA ASP A 63 -10.89 6.40 -24.17
C ASP A 63 -9.75 6.91 -23.27
N ASP A 64 -9.08 6.01 -22.53
CA ASP A 64 -7.90 6.36 -21.73
C ASP A 64 -6.72 6.79 -22.63
N ILE A 65 -6.65 6.24 -23.85
CA ILE A 65 -5.63 6.59 -24.85
C ILE A 65 -5.94 7.93 -25.50
N LYS A 66 -7.21 8.15 -25.87
CA LYS A 66 -7.68 9.42 -26.45
C LYS A 66 -7.55 10.60 -25.47
N ASN A 67 -7.79 10.37 -24.19
CA ASN A 67 -7.64 11.40 -23.14
C ASN A 67 -6.19 11.63 -22.69
N GLY A 68 -5.19 10.99 -23.31
CA GLY A 68 -3.78 11.23 -23.03
C GLY A 68 -3.31 10.74 -21.65
N LYS A 69 -4.02 9.79 -21.05
CA LYS A 69 -3.64 9.17 -19.76
C LYS A 69 -2.33 8.39 -19.88
N ILE A 70 -1.96 7.98 -21.10
CA ILE A 70 -0.70 7.36 -21.45
C ILE A 70 0.00 8.18 -22.54
N SER A 71 1.32 8.34 -22.42
CA SER A 71 2.11 9.04 -23.44
C SER A 71 2.14 8.24 -24.74
N PHE A 72 1.88 8.89 -25.87
CA PHE A 72 1.94 8.30 -27.21
C PHE A 72 3.29 7.60 -27.51
N SER A 73 4.37 7.96 -26.81
CA SER A 73 5.67 7.30 -26.94
C SER A 73 5.71 5.86 -26.36
N ARG A 74 4.71 5.44 -25.58
CA ARG A 74 4.61 4.07 -25.03
C ARG A 74 3.68 3.16 -25.83
N ILE A 75 3.05 3.67 -26.87
CA ILE A 75 2.06 2.94 -27.67
C ILE A 75 2.61 2.80 -29.08
N GLY A 76 2.56 1.59 -29.62
CA GLY A 76 2.92 1.31 -31.00
C GLY A 76 1.78 0.58 -31.69
N ILE A 77 1.56 0.92 -32.96
CA ILE A 77 0.66 0.21 -33.86
C ILE A 77 1.48 -0.42 -35.00
N LEU A 78 0.97 -1.50 -35.58
CA LEU A 78 1.55 -2.08 -36.79
C LEU A 78 1.32 -1.13 -37.96
N ILE A 79 2.41 -0.82 -38.67
CA ILE A 79 2.43 0.04 -39.86
C ILE A 79 1.84 -0.75 -41.03
N GLU A 80 1.06 -0.10 -41.88
CA GLU A 80 0.33 -0.66 -43.04
C GLU A 80 -0.83 -1.60 -42.68
N ALA A 81 -1.26 -1.63 -41.42
CA ALA A 81 -2.42 -2.39 -41.00
C ALA A 81 -3.71 -1.56 -41.05
N SER A 82 -4.86 -2.20 -41.24
CA SER A 82 -6.18 -1.55 -41.14
C SER A 82 -6.41 -0.83 -39.79
N VAL A 83 -5.64 -1.20 -38.76
CA VAL A 83 -5.68 -0.58 -37.43
C VAL A 83 -5.06 0.83 -37.45
N GLU A 84 -4.08 1.09 -38.33
CA GLU A 84 -3.48 2.41 -38.54
C GLU A 84 -4.52 3.39 -39.11
N ASP A 85 -5.23 3.00 -40.16
CA ASP A 85 -6.31 3.80 -40.73
C ASP A 85 -7.45 4.07 -39.71
N TYR A 86 -7.75 3.11 -38.84
CA TYR A 86 -8.74 3.30 -37.78
C TYR A 86 -8.22 4.27 -36.71
N TYR A 87 -6.97 4.13 -36.29
CA TYR A 87 -6.35 4.98 -35.27
C TYR A 87 -6.25 6.44 -35.72
N LEU A 88 -5.83 6.67 -36.97
CA LEU A 88 -5.72 8.01 -37.55
C LEU A 88 -7.08 8.72 -37.67
N ARG A 89 -8.16 7.97 -37.95
CA ARG A 89 -9.52 8.52 -38.06
C ARG A 89 -10.18 8.78 -36.71
N GLU A 90 -10.10 7.84 -35.78
CA GLU A 90 -10.96 7.87 -34.57
C GLU A 90 -10.23 8.41 -33.32
N VAL A 91 -8.91 8.20 -33.25
CA VAL A 91 -8.10 8.46 -32.05
C VAL A 91 -7.21 9.69 -32.23
N SER A 92 -6.73 9.97 -33.45
CA SER A 92 -5.82 11.09 -33.73
C SER A 92 -6.49 12.42 -34.10
N GLU A 93 -7.80 12.48 -34.36
CA GLU A 93 -8.53 13.71 -34.71
C GLU A 93 -8.81 14.65 -33.50
N GLY A 94 -7.91 14.69 -32.52
CA GLY A 94 -7.96 15.58 -31.35
C GLY A 94 -6.64 16.26 -31.09
#